data_AF-A0A1I0JL83-F1
#
_entry.id   AF-A0A1I0JL83-F1
#
_cell.length_a   1.000
_cell.length_b   1.000
_cell.length_c   1.000
_cell.angle_alpha   90.00
_cell.angle_beta   90.00
_cell.angle_gamma   90.00
#
_symmetry.space_group_name_H-M   'P 1'
#
loop_
_entity.id
_entity.type
_entity.pdbx_description
1 polymer ?
#
loop_
_entity_poly.entity_id
_entity_poly.type
_entity_poly.pdbx_seq_one_letter_code
_entity_poly.pdbx_strand_id
1 'polypeptide(L)'
;MVIRDDCLNALKKMEGESIDMVYLDPPFFTQKEQHLKDSDGREYTFSDRWESRESYLRFMRLRLEEIKRVLKKNGSIFLHCDDSASHYLRLIMDEVFGENHFRSEIIWTYKRWSNSRKGLIPGHQTIFYYTKTANFKFNTIYNAYSPTTNIDQILQERVRDTYGKASYKYDDEGNVVLAREKKGVPMSDVWEIPFLNPKAKERTGYPTQKPVELLERIIRISTDPGDCVLDPFCGSGTTLVAAKLLGRNYVGIDSNPSAVRLCGQRLECPAKTESRLLKVGIDSYKTKTEEELALLNTLGCDVVQRNKGIDGILKTYYRNAPVAVKIQKKHESLQEAADLLCRAGNKKRCSFLVLVRTSRSAGDQEAAVPANMIVMDSPELLLENELSNQCSLYGVKSAQML
;
A
#
# COMPACT_ATOMS: atom_id res chain seq x y z
N MET A 1 -17.73 20.35 9.33
CA MET A 1 -17.77 20.53 10.80
C MET A 1 -17.50 19.21 11.52
N VAL A 2 -17.11 19.24 12.79
CA VAL A 2 -16.94 18.04 13.63
C VAL A 2 -17.89 18.16 14.82
N ILE A 3 -18.69 17.13 15.07
CA ILE A 3 -19.73 17.09 16.09
C ILE A 3 -19.31 16.11 17.18
N ARG A 4 -19.35 16.57 18.43
CA ARG A 4 -19.16 15.71 19.60
C ARG A 4 -20.52 15.25 20.11
N ASP A 5 -20.95 14.07 19.68
CA ASP A 5 -22.21 13.44 20.11
C ASP A 5 -22.12 11.92 19.85
N ASP A 6 -23.09 11.16 20.33
CA ASP A 6 -23.32 9.82 19.79
C ASP A 6 -23.77 9.91 18.33
N CYS A 7 -23.23 9.02 17.50
CA CYS A 7 -23.50 8.97 16.07
C CYS A 7 -25.00 8.88 15.73
N LEU A 8 -25.78 8.08 16.45
CA LEU A 8 -27.20 7.91 16.18
C LEU A 8 -27.99 9.17 16.56
N ASN A 9 -27.64 9.78 17.70
CA ASN A 9 -28.26 11.03 18.14
C ASN A 9 -27.98 12.19 17.19
N ALA A 10 -26.75 12.32 16.70
CA ALA A 10 -26.39 13.33 15.71
C ALA A 10 -27.11 13.08 14.37
N LEU A 11 -27.09 11.84 13.86
CA LEU A 11 -27.77 11.47 12.62
C LEU A 11 -29.27 11.83 12.64
N LYS A 12 -29.97 11.53 13.74
CA LYS A 12 -31.41 11.87 13.90
C LYS A 12 -31.71 13.37 13.80
N LYS A 13 -30.74 14.23 14.13
CA LYS A 13 -30.88 15.70 14.04
C LYS A 13 -30.58 16.24 12.64
N MET A 14 -29.99 15.42 11.76
CA MET A 14 -29.64 15.84 10.40
C MET A 14 -30.85 15.77 9.47
N GLU A 15 -30.92 16.72 8.55
CA GLU A 15 -31.92 16.75 7.49
C GLU A 15 -31.78 15.53 6.56
N GLY A 16 -32.92 15.00 6.10
CA GLY A 16 -32.94 13.93 5.10
C GLY A 16 -32.36 14.38 3.77
N GLU A 17 -31.79 13.45 2.99
CA GLU A 17 -31.26 13.72 1.64
C GLU A 17 -30.27 14.90 1.56
N SER A 18 -29.43 15.09 2.57
CA SER A 18 -28.47 16.19 2.68
C SER A 18 -27.01 15.79 2.40
N ILE A 19 -26.70 14.49 2.37
CA ILE A 19 -25.33 13.96 2.28
C ILE A 19 -25.10 13.22 0.96
N ASP A 20 -23.98 13.49 0.28
CA ASP A 20 -23.62 12.86 -1.00
C ASP A 20 -22.89 11.53 -0.81
N MET A 21 -22.03 11.44 0.20
CA MET A 21 -21.26 10.23 0.49
C MET A 21 -21.13 9.99 1.99
N VAL A 22 -21.25 8.73 2.40
CA VAL A 22 -20.94 8.29 3.77
C VAL A 22 -19.80 7.29 3.74
N TYR A 23 -18.76 7.52 4.54
CA TYR A 23 -17.76 6.50 4.86
C TYR A 23 -17.92 6.08 6.30
N LEU A 24 -17.99 4.77 6.53
CA LEU A 24 -18.27 4.16 7.83
C LEU A 24 -17.11 3.24 8.22
N ASP A 25 -16.40 3.58 9.30
CA ASP A 25 -15.36 2.76 9.93
C ASP A 25 -15.79 2.48 11.39
N PRO A 26 -16.87 1.69 11.58
CA PRO A 26 -17.45 1.45 12.89
C PRO A 26 -16.54 0.55 13.74
N PRO A 27 -16.85 0.31 15.02
CA PRO A 27 -16.27 -0.81 15.77
C PRO A 27 -16.51 -2.13 15.02
N PHE A 28 -15.53 -3.04 15.02
CA PHE A 28 -15.53 -4.25 14.18
C PHE A 28 -16.00 -5.52 14.91
N PHE A 29 -16.52 -5.41 16.14
CA PHE A 29 -16.89 -6.58 16.95
C PHE A 29 -15.67 -7.46 17.29
N THR A 30 -14.51 -6.85 17.52
CA THR A 30 -13.26 -7.56 17.85
C THR A 30 -13.27 -8.20 19.24
N GLN A 31 -14.28 -7.90 20.08
CA GLN A 31 -14.40 -8.35 21.47
C GLN A 31 -13.19 -7.96 22.33
N LYS A 32 -12.59 -6.81 22.01
CA LYS A 32 -11.39 -6.28 22.65
C LYS A 32 -11.66 -4.88 23.16
N GLU A 33 -11.01 -4.56 24.27
CA GLU A 33 -10.88 -3.18 24.70
C GLU A 33 -9.62 -2.61 24.04
N GLN A 34 -9.80 -1.52 23.30
CA GLN A 34 -8.74 -0.90 22.56
C GLN A 34 -8.18 0.23 23.41
N HIS A 35 -6.99 0.01 23.97
CA HIS A 35 -6.22 1.03 24.65
C HIS A 35 -5.23 1.62 23.66
N LEU A 36 -5.40 2.90 23.40
CA LEU A 36 -4.63 3.64 22.43
C LEU A 36 -3.82 4.67 23.21
N LYS A 37 -2.52 4.75 22.94
CA LYS A 37 -1.68 5.82 23.47
C LYS A 37 -0.99 6.49 22.29
N ASP A 38 -1.20 7.80 22.14
CA ASP A 38 -0.48 8.55 21.11
C ASP A 38 0.97 8.85 21.54
N SER A 39 1.74 9.46 20.64
CA SER A 39 3.13 9.84 20.89
C SER A 39 3.29 10.90 21.97
N ASP A 40 2.24 11.65 22.26
CA ASP A 40 2.21 12.72 23.26
C ASP A 40 1.74 12.19 24.63
N GLY A 41 1.53 10.88 24.75
CA GLY A 41 1.12 10.21 25.97
C GLY A 41 -0.38 10.29 26.26
N ARG A 42 -1.20 10.81 25.34
CA ARG A 42 -2.65 10.85 25.51
C ARG A 42 -3.23 9.47 25.29
N GLU A 43 -4.07 9.06 26.22
CA GLU A 43 -4.74 7.77 26.18
C GLU A 43 -6.14 7.93 25.59
N TYR A 44 -6.47 7.07 24.63
CA TYR A 44 -7.80 6.93 24.07
C TYR A 44 -8.23 5.49 24.33
N THR A 45 -9.36 5.33 24.98
CA THR A 45 -9.93 4.01 25.22
C THR A 45 -11.27 3.94 24.51
N PHE A 46 -11.49 2.87 23.75
CA PHE A 46 -12.82 2.51 23.32
C PHE A 46 -13.03 1.00 23.49
N SER A 47 -14.21 0.65 23.99
CA SER A 47 -14.60 -0.74 24.16
C SER A 47 -15.31 -1.21 22.90
N ASP A 48 -14.75 -2.22 22.21
CA ASP A 48 -15.40 -2.96 21.13
C ASP A 48 -15.89 -4.32 21.67
N ARG A 49 -16.38 -4.30 22.92
CA ARG A 49 -17.02 -5.44 23.58
C ARG A 49 -18.53 -5.28 23.49
N TRP A 50 -19.18 -6.39 23.19
CA TRP A 50 -20.61 -6.44 22.98
C TRP A 50 -21.15 -7.68 23.67
N GLU A 51 -22.31 -7.54 24.32
CA GLU A 51 -22.98 -8.65 25.00
C GLU A 51 -23.26 -9.84 24.06
N SER A 52 -23.62 -9.55 22.81
CA SER A 52 -23.88 -10.56 21.79
C SER A 52 -23.66 -9.98 20.40
N ARG A 53 -23.53 -10.85 19.39
CA ARG A 53 -23.51 -10.42 17.99
C ARG A 53 -24.82 -9.72 17.61
N GLU A 54 -25.94 -10.19 18.13
CA GLU A 54 -27.25 -9.57 17.86
C GLU A 54 -27.32 -8.12 18.35
N SER A 55 -26.75 -7.82 19.53
CA SER A 55 -26.75 -6.44 20.04
C SER A 55 -25.87 -5.51 19.19
N TYR A 56 -24.74 -6.00 18.70
CA TYR A 56 -23.91 -5.29 17.71
C TYR A 56 -24.63 -5.04 16.39
N LEU A 57 -25.27 -6.08 15.85
CA LEU A 57 -26.03 -5.98 14.60
C LEU A 57 -27.22 -5.02 14.73
N ARG A 58 -27.91 -5.01 15.86
CA ARG A 58 -28.95 -4.04 16.18
C ARG A 58 -28.40 -2.61 16.27
N PHE A 59 -27.25 -2.44 16.92
CA PHE A 59 -26.54 -1.17 16.97
C PHE A 59 -26.25 -0.65 15.55
N MET A 60 -25.71 -1.50 14.67
CA MET A 60 -25.40 -1.12 13.29
C MET A 60 -26.65 -0.82 12.46
N ARG A 61 -27.70 -1.66 12.55
CA ARG A 61 -28.95 -1.49 11.79
C ARG A 61 -29.57 -0.11 12.01
N LEU A 62 -29.75 0.30 13.26
CA LEU A 62 -30.36 1.60 13.60
C LEU A 62 -29.61 2.79 12.98
N ARG A 63 -28.28 2.67 12.85
CA ARG A 63 -27.42 3.71 12.26
C ARG A 63 -27.49 3.68 10.75
N LEU A 64 -27.49 2.49 10.15
CA LEU A 64 -27.63 2.32 8.70
C LEU A 64 -28.98 2.84 8.18
N GLU A 65 -30.07 2.65 8.93
CA GLU A 65 -31.39 3.20 8.61
C GLU A 65 -31.36 4.74 8.57
N GLU A 66 -30.79 5.39 9.58
CA GLU A 66 -30.62 6.84 9.59
C GLU A 66 -29.65 7.33 8.51
N ILE A 67 -28.58 6.59 8.24
CA ILE A 67 -27.66 6.89 7.14
C ILE A 67 -28.38 6.87 5.79
N LYS A 68 -29.22 5.86 5.54
CA LYS A 68 -30.04 5.79 4.32
C LYS A 68 -31.00 6.99 4.22
N ARG A 69 -31.55 7.46 5.34
CA ARG A 69 -32.40 8.66 5.39
C ARG A 69 -31.64 9.92 4.98
N VAL A 70 -30.46 10.18 5.55
CA VAL A 70 -29.68 11.41 5.31
C VAL A 70 -28.95 11.42 3.96
N LEU A 71 -28.68 10.26 3.36
CA LEU A 71 -28.09 10.17 2.02
C LEU A 71 -29.03 10.76 0.96
N LYS A 72 -28.49 11.55 0.03
CA LYS A 72 -29.19 11.96 -1.20
C LYS A 72 -29.53 10.75 -2.06
N LYS A 73 -30.54 10.87 -2.92
CA LYS A 73 -30.99 9.78 -3.81
C LYS A 73 -29.86 9.22 -4.69
N ASN A 74 -28.93 10.09 -5.10
CA ASN A 74 -27.73 9.73 -5.87
C ASN A 74 -26.48 9.45 -5.02
N GLY A 75 -26.64 9.39 -3.70
CA GLY A 75 -25.55 9.24 -2.76
C GLY A 75 -25.08 7.79 -2.58
N SER A 76 -23.87 7.68 -2.04
CA SER A 76 -23.13 6.43 -1.87
C SER A 76 -22.71 6.20 -0.41
N ILE A 77 -22.64 4.93 0.01
CA ILE A 77 -22.11 4.52 1.32
C ILE A 77 -21.00 3.49 1.15
N PHE A 78 -19.96 3.65 1.95
CA PHE A 78 -18.82 2.73 2.04
C PHE A 78 -18.68 2.25 3.49
N LEU A 79 -18.89 0.96 3.73
CA LEU A 79 -18.77 0.35 5.05
C LEU A 79 -17.49 -0.47 5.13
N HIS A 80 -16.54 -0.01 5.95
CA HIS A 80 -15.28 -0.71 6.23
C HIS A 80 -15.47 -1.73 7.35
N CYS A 81 -14.93 -2.94 7.18
CA CYS A 81 -14.88 -3.96 8.21
C CYS A 81 -13.66 -4.89 8.06
N ASP A 82 -13.38 -5.65 9.12
CA ASP A 82 -12.47 -6.79 9.08
C ASP A 82 -13.25 -8.12 8.92
N ASP A 83 -12.57 -9.25 9.09
CA ASP A 83 -13.14 -10.59 8.95
C ASP A 83 -14.07 -11.02 10.11
N SER A 84 -14.15 -10.26 11.20
CA SER A 84 -14.88 -10.65 12.41
C SER A 84 -16.40 -10.65 12.22
N ALA A 85 -16.91 -9.66 11.48
CA ALA A 85 -18.35 -9.44 11.29
C ALA A 85 -18.77 -9.08 9.86
N SER A 86 -17.86 -9.15 8.88
CA SER A 86 -18.10 -8.71 7.49
C SER A 86 -19.36 -9.31 6.87
N HIS A 87 -19.55 -10.63 6.95
CA HIS A 87 -20.71 -11.31 6.36
C HIS A 87 -22.04 -10.89 7.00
N TYR A 88 -22.05 -10.63 8.31
CA TYR A 88 -23.26 -10.19 9.00
C TYR A 88 -23.59 -8.74 8.68
N LEU A 89 -22.59 -7.88 8.58
CA LEU A 89 -22.74 -6.49 8.15
C LEU A 89 -23.25 -6.43 6.70
N ARG A 90 -22.74 -7.30 5.84
CA ARG A 90 -23.20 -7.44 4.46
C ARG A 90 -24.70 -7.73 4.38
N LEU A 91 -25.19 -8.70 5.15
CA LEU A 91 -26.62 -9.04 5.18
C LEU A 91 -27.48 -7.86 5.65
N ILE A 92 -27.04 -7.11 6.67
CA ILE A 92 -27.79 -5.93 7.13
C ILE A 92 -27.77 -4.81 6.08
N MET A 93 -26.66 -4.63 5.37
CA MET A 93 -26.58 -3.69 4.26
C MET A 93 -27.57 -4.06 3.15
N ASP A 94 -27.68 -5.36 2.82
CA ASP A 94 -28.67 -5.87 1.87
C ASP A 94 -30.11 -5.63 2.36
N GLU A 95 -30.42 -5.84 3.64
CA GLU A 95 -31.74 -5.54 4.21
C GLU A 95 -32.08 -4.05 4.19
N VAL A 96 -31.12 -3.18 4.54
CA VAL A 96 -31.36 -1.74 4.67
C VAL A 96 -31.37 -1.06 3.30
N PHE A 97 -30.39 -1.32 2.43
CA PHE A 97 -30.25 -0.66 1.13
C PHE A 97 -30.92 -1.44 -0.01
N GLY A 98 -31.07 -2.74 0.12
CA GLY A 98 -31.52 -3.64 -0.94
C GLY A 98 -30.33 -4.25 -1.69
N GLU A 99 -30.39 -5.56 -1.93
CA GLU A 99 -29.36 -6.34 -2.66
C GLU A 99 -29.04 -5.73 -4.03
N ASN A 100 -30.07 -5.24 -4.74
CA ASN A 100 -29.96 -4.60 -6.05
C ASN A 100 -29.19 -3.27 -6.04
N HIS A 101 -28.81 -2.75 -4.87
CA HIS A 101 -28.02 -1.53 -4.72
C HIS A 101 -26.58 -1.79 -4.25
N PHE A 102 -26.19 -3.05 -4.05
CA PHE A 102 -24.80 -3.42 -3.85
C PHE A 102 -23.98 -3.16 -5.12
N ARG A 103 -22.87 -2.43 -5.03
CA ARG A 103 -22.05 -2.07 -6.20
C ARG A 103 -20.77 -2.89 -6.29
N SER A 104 -20.03 -3.03 -5.20
CA SER A 104 -18.77 -3.75 -5.20
C SER A 104 -18.28 -4.05 -3.77
N GLU A 105 -17.52 -5.14 -3.65
CA GLU A 105 -16.76 -5.48 -2.45
C GLU A 105 -15.31 -5.06 -2.71
N ILE A 106 -14.93 -3.93 -2.12
CA ILE A 106 -13.59 -3.38 -2.32
C ILE A 106 -12.64 -4.06 -1.33
N ILE A 107 -11.61 -4.70 -1.87
CA ILE A 107 -10.58 -5.38 -1.08
C ILE A 107 -9.37 -4.46 -0.95
N TRP A 108 -9.20 -3.85 0.22
CA TRP A 108 -8.01 -3.06 0.53
C TRP A 108 -6.89 -3.98 1.00
N THR A 109 -5.91 -4.21 0.14
CA THR A 109 -4.74 -5.04 0.45
C THR A 109 -3.56 -4.18 0.90
N TYR A 110 -2.81 -4.66 1.89
CA TYR A 110 -1.58 -4.02 2.34
C TYR A 110 -0.58 -5.05 2.85
N LYS A 111 0.71 -4.75 2.67
CA LYS A 111 1.80 -5.60 3.17
C LYS A 111 2.29 -5.07 4.51
N ARG A 112 2.24 -5.91 5.54
CA ARG A 112 2.91 -5.66 6.83
C ARG A 112 3.99 -6.70 7.04
N TRP A 113 5.08 -6.30 7.69
CA TRP A 113 6.02 -7.27 8.24
C TRP A 113 5.31 -8.00 9.37
N SER A 114 5.15 -9.31 9.25
CA SER A 114 4.47 -10.15 10.24
C SER A 114 5.33 -11.36 10.53
N ASN A 115 5.29 -11.81 11.79
CA ASN A 115 5.95 -13.05 12.18
C ASN A 115 5.24 -14.24 11.53
N SER A 116 6.02 -15.28 11.22
CA SER A 116 5.47 -16.54 10.70
C SER A 116 4.48 -17.14 11.70
N ARG A 117 3.32 -17.55 11.19
CA ARG A 117 2.26 -18.24 11.93
C ARG A 117 1.85 -19.47 11.13
N LYS A 118 1.30 -20.49 11.81
CA LYS A 118 0.60 -21.57 11.13
C LYS A 118 -0.65 -21.02 10.42
N GLY A 119 -0.69 -21.12 9.09
CA GLY A 119 -1.79 -20.68 8.25
C GLY A 119 -1.58 -19.32 7.58
N LEU A 120 -2.60 -18.85 6.86
CA LEU A 120 -2.57 -17.56 6.17
C LEU A 120 -2.60 -16.40 7.17
N ILE A 121 -1.84 -15.34 6.85
CA ILE A 121 -1.80 -14.10 7.63
C ILE A 121 -2.82 -13.13 7.00
N PRO A 122 -3.69 -12.47 7.81
CA PRO A 122 -4.61 -11.46 7.28
C PRO A 122 -3.84 -10.36 6.54
N GLY A 123 -4.14 -10.20 5.25
CA GLY A 123 -3.44 -9.27 4.35
C GLY A 123 -4.34 -8.20 3.73
N HIS A 124 -5.61 -8.16 4.13
CA HIS A 124 -6.59 -7.22 3.58
C HIS A 124 -7.66 -6.85 4.59
N GLN A 125 -8.39 -5.79 4.27
CA GLN A 125 -9.66 -5.40 4.88
C GLN A 125 -10.70 -5.19 3.79
N THR A 126 -11.97 -5.29 4.14
CA THR A 126 -13.09 -5.23 3.19
C THR A 126 -13.87 -3.93 3.36
N ILE A 127 -14.25 -3.33 2.24
CA ILE A 127 -15.11 -2.14 2.20
C ILE A 127 -16.30 -2.45 1.28
N PHE A 128 -17.51 -2.54 1.84
CA PHE A 128 -18.72 -2.72 1.07
C PHE A 128 -19.20 -1.39 0.49
N TYR A 129 -19.38 -1.33 -0.83
CA TYR A 129 -19.91 -0.17 -1.53
C TYR A 129 -21.37 -0.40 -1.93
N TYR A 130 -22.27 0.46 -1.43
CA TYR A 130 -23.68 0.53 -1.81
C TYR A 130 -24.06 1.94 -2.26
N THR A 131 -25.16 2.01 -3.01
CA THR A 131 -25.82 3.27 -3.35
C THR A 131 -27.20 3.35 -2.74
N LYS A 132 -27.74 4.55 -2.55
CA LYS A 132 -29.12 4.69 -2.03
C LYS A 132 -30.17 4.23 -3.03
N THR A 133 -29.92 4.49 -4.32
CA THR A 133 -30.80 4.10 -5.44
C THR A 133 -29.98 3.62 -6.64
N ALA A 134 -30.65 3.19 -7.70
CA ALA A 134 -30.03 2.81 -8.97
C ALA A 134 -29.45 4.01 -9.75
N ASN A 135 -29.92 5.24 -9.50
CA ASN A 135 -29.32 6.45 -10.05
C ASN A 135 -28.30 6.98 -9.04
N PHE A 136 -27.01 6.84 -9.33
CA PHE A 136 -25.95 7.23 -8.40
C PHE A 136 -24.79 7.91 -9.12
N LYS A 137 -24.06 8.74 -8.36
CA LYS A 137 -22.84 9.37 -8.85
C LYS A 137 -21.68 8.38 -8.84
N PHE A 138 -21.01 8.22 -9.99
CA PHE A 138 -19.80 7.42 -10.09
C PHE A 138 -18.79 8.03 -11.07
N ASN A 139 -17.62 8.40 -10.55
CA ASN A 139 -16.52 8.96 -11.32
C ASN A 139 -15.49 7.87 -11.62
N THR A 140 -15.34 7.50 -12.89
CA THR A 140 -14.41 6.45 -13.28
C THR A 140 -12.97 6.94 -13.20
N ILE A 141 -12.17 6.29 -12.36
CA ILE A 141 -10.72 6.46 -12.30
C ILE A 141 -10.09 5.44 -13.25
N TYR A 142 -9.17 5.89 -14.10
CA TYR A 142 -8.43 5.05 -15.02
C TYR A 142 -6.99 4.86 -14.53
N ASN A 143 -6.51 3.63 -14.62
CA ASN A 143 -5.13 3.24 -14.40
C ASN A 143 -4.40 3.07 -15.74
N ALA A 144 -3.07 3.12 -15.71
CA ALA A 144 -2.26 2.74 -16.84
C ALA A 144 -2.46 1.25 -17.18
N TYR A 145 -2.21 0.90 -18.44
CA TYR A 145 -2.20 -0.50 -18.88
C TYR A 145 -1.08 -1.28 -18.19
N SER A 146 -1.32 -2.58 -17.95
CA SER A 146 -0.26 -3.48 -17.49
C SER A 146 0.89 -3.52 -18.51
N PRO A 147 2.16 -3.65 -18.08
CA PRO A 147 3.30 -3.86 -18.98
C PRO A 147 3.13 -5.06 -19.92
N THR A 148 2.32 -6.05 -19.51
CA THR A 148 1.99 -7.24 -20.32
C THR A 148 0.88 -7.00 -21.33
N THR A 149 0.24 -5.83 -21.32
CA THR A 149 -0.81 -5.50 -22.28
C THR A 149 -0.16 -5.18 -23.61
N ASN A 150 -0.46 -5.97 -24.65
CA ASN A 150 0.03 -5.70 -26.00
C ASN A 150 -0.65 -4.42 -26.53
N ILE A 151 0.12 -3.33 -26.61
CA ILE A 151 -0.36 -1.99 -26.99
C ILE A 151 -0.94 -2.01 -28.42
N ASP A 152 -0.38 -2.80 -29.33
CA ASP A 152 -0.87 -2.91 -30.71
C ASP A 152 -2.30 -3.46 -30.76
N GLN A 153 -2.68 -4.35 -29.83
CA GLN A 153 -4.05 -4.85 -29.72
C GLN A 153 -5.02 -3.81 -29.12
N ILE A 154 -4.50 -2.86 -28.35
CA ILE A 154 -5.29 -1.78 -27.73
C ILE A 154 -5.66 -0.74 -28.78
N LEU A 155 -4.81 -0.52 -29.77
CA LEU A 155 -4.98 0.45 -30.85
C LEU A 155 -5.96 0.00 -31.94
N GLN A 156 -6.47 -1.23 -31.91
CA GLN A 156 -7.39 -1.76 -32.92
C GLN A 156 -8.83 -1.81 -32.39
N GLU A 157 -9.78 -1.29 -33.18
CA GLU A 157 -11.21 -1.34 -32.86
C GLU A 157 -11.71 -2.79 -32.97
N ARG A 158 -12.53 -3.24 -32.02
CA ARG A 158 -13.11 -4.59 -32.02
C ARG A 158 -14.61 -4.52 -32.19
N VAL A 159 -15.14 -5.39 -33.04
CA VAL A 159 -16.57 -5.66 -33.18
C VAL A 159 -16.90 -7.00 -32.54
N ARG A 160 -18.06 -7.08 -31.90
CA ARG A 160 -18.57 -8.34 -31.36
C ARG A 160 -19.60 -8.90 -32.32
N ASP A 161 -19.52 -10.19 -32.61
CA ASP A 161 -20.58 -10.89 -33.33
C ASP A 161 -21.80 -11.11 -32.43
N THR A 162 -22.85 -11.70 -33.01
CA THR A 162 -24.10 -12.07 -32.31
C THR A 162 -23.90 -13.05 -31.15
N TYR A 163 -22.74 -13.70 -31.07
CA TYR A 163 -22.37 -14.64 -30.01
C TYR A 163 -21.43 -14.02 -28.98
N GLY A 164 -21.12 -12.72 -29.09
CA GLY A 164 -20.25 -11.97 -28.19
C GLY A 164 -18.75 -12.15 -28.44
N LYS A 165 -18.35 -12.87 -29.50
CA LYS A 165 -16.94 -13.07 -29.85
C LYS A 165 -16.39 -11.79 -30.46
N ALA A 166 -15.31 -11.28 -29.87
CA ALA A 166 -14.65 -10.07 -30.33
C ALA A 166 -13.68 -10.38 -31.49
N SER A 167 -13.80 -9.65 -32.60
CA SER A 167 -12.89 -9.67 -33.75
C SER A 167 -12.44 -8.25 -34.11
N TYR A 168 -11.34 -8.10 -34.84
CA TYR A 168 -10.89 -6.79 -35.30
C TYR A 168 -11.85 -6.23 -36.34
N LYS A 169 -12.09 -4.92 -36.26
CA LYS A 169 -12.89 -4.20 -37.25
C LYS A 169 -12.01 -3.86 -38.44
N TYR A 170 -12.49 -4.17 -39.63
CA TYR A 170 -11.85 -3.80 -40.89
C TYR A 170 -12.72 -2.76 -41.60
N ASP A 171 -12.09 -1.84 -42.33
CA ASP A 171 -12.79 -0.93 -43.24
C ASP A 171 -13.12 -1.61 -44.58
N ASP A 172 -13.78 -0.88 -45.48
CA ASP A 172 -14.20 -1.39 -46.80
C ASP A 172 -13.02 -1.75 -47.72
N GLU A 173 -11.81 -1.29 -47.38
CA GLU A 173 -10.55 -1.56 -48.09
C GLU A 173 -9.76 -2.72 -47.46
N GLY A 174 -10.27 -3.30 -46.37
CA GLY A 174 -9.63 -4.42 -45.66
C GLY A 174 -8.54 -4.01 -44.67
N ASN A 175 -8.42 -2.73 -44.33
CA ASN A 175 -7.48 -2.25 -43.32
C ASN A 175 -8.10 -2.28 -41.92
N VAL A 176 -7.28 -2.51 -40.89
CA VAL A 176 -7.76 -2.51 -39.50
C VAL A 176 -8.13 -1.10 -39.07
N VAL A 177 -9.36 -0.92 -38.59
CA VAL A 177 -9.84 0.35 -38.04
C VAL A 177 -9.20 0.58 -36.68
N LEU A 178 -8.52 1.71 -36.52
CA LEU A 178 -7.89 2.08 -35.26
C LEU A 178 -8.94 2.51 -34.22
N ALA A 179 -8.74 2.08 -32.97
CA ALA A 179 -9.56 2.49 -31.85
C ALA A 179 -9.32 3.97 -31.50
N ARG A 180 -10.38 4.65 -31.04
CA ARG A 180 -10.26 6.00 -30.45
C ARG A 180 -9.33 6.00 -29.23
N GLU A 181 -8.82 7.18 -28.89
CA GLU A 181 -7.98 7.39 -27.70
C GLU A 181 -8.62 6.78 -26.44
N LYS A 182 -7.95 5.79 -25.84
CA LYS A 182 -8.43 5.11 -24.64
C LYS A 182 -7.80 5.76 -23.40
N LYS A 183 -8.64 6.10 -22.42
CA LYS A 183 -8.24 6.77 -21.17
C LYS A 183 -7.47 5.87 -20.18
N GLY A 184 -7.27 4.59 -20.51
CA GLY A 184 -6.64 3.58 -19.65
C GLY A 184 -7.57 2.43 -19.29
N VAL A 185 -7.25 1.72 -18.20
CA VAL A 185 -8.06 0.63 -17.65
C VAL A 185 -8.86 1.15 -16.46
N PRO A 186 -10.20 1.01 -16.44
CA PRO A 186 -10.99 1.35 -15.24
C PRO A 186 -10.44 0.65 -14.00
N MET A 187 -10.36 1.39 -12.90
CA MET A 187 -9.85 0.88 -11.63
C MET A 187 -10.68 -0.32 -11.13
N SER A 188 -10.00 -1.39 -10.73
CA SER A 188 -10.61 -2.58 -10.11
C SER A 188 -11.05 -2.30 -8.67
N ASP A 189 -11.72 -3.27 -8.06
CA ASP A 189 -12.14 -3.28 -6.65
C ASP A 189 -11.07 -3.80 -5.68
N VAL A 190 -9.98 -4.39 -6.17
CA VAL A 190 -8.80 -4.73 -5.35
C VAL A 190 -7.82 -3.57 -5.35
N TRP A 191 -7.56 -2.97 -4.18
CA TRP A 191 -6.71 -1.80 -4.03
C TRP A 191 -5.47 -2.11 -3.18
N GLU A 192 -4.28 -2.01 -3.77
CA GLU A 192 -3.01 -2.07 -3.03
C GLU A 192 -2.64 -0.65 -2.57
N ILE A 193 -2.95 -0.33 -1.31
CA ILE A 193 -2.58 0.96 -0.69
C ILE A 193 -1.81 0.64 0.59
N PRO A 194 -0.55 1.10 0.75
CA PRO A 194 0.23 0.79 1.94
C PRO A 194 -0.43 1.26 3.24
N PHE A 195 -0.28 0.47 4.30
CA PHE A 195 -0.67 0.92 5.63
C PHE A 195 0.23 2.08 6.10
N LEU A 196 -0.29 2.90 7.02
CA LEU A 196 0.40 4.11 7.46
C LEU A 196 1.72 3.80 8.16
N ASN A 197 2.83 4.26 7.57
CA ASN A 197 4.17 4.11 8.15
C ASN A 197 4.30 4.93 9.45
N PRO A 198 4.98 4.45 10.50
CA PRO A 198 5.27 5.24 11.69
C PRO A 198 5.90 6.62 11.43
N LYS A 199 6.65 6.78 10.34
CA LYS A 199 7.29 8.05 9.93
C LYS A 199 6.47 8.88 8.92
N ALA A 200 5.24 8.49 8.64
CA ALA A 200 4.40 9.22 7.70
C ALA A 200 4.06 10.62 8.26
N LYS A 201 4.12 11.65 7.41
CA LYS A 201 3.80 13.05 7.78
C LYS A 201 2.37 13.20 8.30
N GLU A 202 1.45 12.37 7.83
CA GLU A 202 0.05 12.40 8.24
C GLU A 202 -0.23 11.64 9.54
N ARG A 203 0.73 10.86 10.06
CA ARG A 203 0.58 10.04 11.27
C ARG A 203 0.46 10.95 12.49
N THR A 204 -0.59 10.76 13.29
CA THR A 204 -0.82 11.55 14.50
C THR A 204 -0.70 10.77 15.80
N GLY A 205 -0.27 9.50 15.72
CA GLY A 205 -0.27 8.58 16.86
C GLY A 205 -1.61 7.87 17.09
N TYR A 206 -2.69 8.26 16.41
CA TYR A 206 -3.97 7.54 16.50
C TYR A 206 -3.83 6.11 15.92
N PRO A 207 -4.06 5.03 16.69
CA PRO A 207 -3.55 3.71 16.30
C PRO A 207 -4.20 3.10 15.06
N THR A 208 -5.52 3.28 14.91
CA THR A 208 -6.30 2.75 13.77
C THR A 208 -6.43 3.74 12.61
N GLN A 209 -5.60 4.79 12.60
CA GLN A 209 -5.62 5.82 11.56
C GLN A 209 -5.45 5.22 10.16
N LYS A 210 -6.45 5.44 9.31
CA LYS A 210 -6.43 5.08 7.89
C LYS A 210 -5.54 6.06 7.09
N PRO A 211 -4.92 5.61 5.99
CA PRO A 211 -4.13 6.48 5.12
C PRO A 211 -5.03 7.41 4.31
N VAL A 212 -4.66 8.68 4.17
CA VAL A 212 -5.46 9.70 3.45
C VAL A 212 -5.74 9.28 2.01
N GLU A 213 -4.78 8.63 1.36
CA GLU A 213 -4.88 8.12 -0.02
C GLU A 213 -6.06 7.16 -0.24
N LEU A 214 -6.35 6.28 0.73
CA LEU A 214 -7.49 5.37 0.65
C LEU A 214 -8.81 6.16 0.59
N LEU A 215 -8.95 7.15 1.47
CA LEU A 215 -10.18 7.94 1.56
C LEU A 215 -10.33 8.89 0.38
N GLU A 216 -9.24 9.47 -0.12
CA GLU A 216 -9.29 10.29 -1.33
C GLU A 216 -9.81 9.51 -2.54
N ARG A 217 -9.38 8.25 -2.68
CA ARG A 217 -9.85 7.37 -3.75
C ARG A 217 -11.36 7.12 -3.66
N ILE A 218 -11.85 6.78 -2.46
CA ILE A 218 -13.29 6.56 -2.22
C ILE A 218 -14.11 7.83 -2.49
N ILE A 219 -13.63 8.98 -2.02
CA ILE A 219 -14.30 10.27 -2.21
C ILE A 219 -14.34 10.63 -3.70
N ARG A 220 -13.24 10.45 -4.43
CA ARG A 220 -13.18 10.77 -5.86
C ARG A 220 -14.15 9.96 -6.68
N ILE A 221 -14.32 8.66 -6.41
CA ILE A 221 -15.21 7.80 -7.22
C ILE A 221 -16.70 8.09 -6.99
N SER A 222 -17.10 8.76 -5.91
CA SER A 222 -18.52 8.90 -5.52
C SER A 222 -18.99 10.33 -5.27
N THR A 223 -18.10 11.33 -5.40
CA THR A 223 -18.41 12.74 -5.16
C THR A 223 -17.70 13.68 -6.14
N ASP A 224 -18.22 14.90 -6.27
CA ASP A 224 -17.63 16.04 -6.97
C ASP A 224 -17.20 17.15 -5.99
N PRO A 225 -16.35 18.11 -6.39
CA PRO A 225 -16.06 19.27 -5.56
C PRO A 225 -17.34 19.98 -5.08
N GLY A 226 -17.39 20.36 -3.82
CA GLY A 226 -18.57 20.97 -3.18
C GLY A 226 -19.58 19.99 -2.57
N ASP A 227 -19.56 18.70 -2.95
CA ASP A 227 -20.41 17.67 -2.33
C ASP A 227 -20.08 17.49 -0.84
N CYS A 228 -21.03 16.94 -0.07
CA CYS A 228 -20.90 16.73 1.37
C CYS A 228 -20.58 15.25 1.71
N VAL A 229 -19.46 15.04 2.41
CA VAL A 229 -19.01 13.73 2.91
C VAL A 229 -19.27 13.62 4.42
N LEU A 230 -19.94 12.55 4.85
CA LEU A 230 -20.18 12.25 6.25
C LEU A 230 -19.33 11.07 6.71
N ASP A 231 -18.72 11.20 7.88
CA ASP A 231 -18.09 10.12 8.63
C ASP A 231 -18.64 10.11 10.06
N PRO A 232 -19.59 9.21 10.39
CA PRO A 232 -20.23 9.21 11.70
C PRO A 232 -19.40 8.47 12.77
N PHE A 233 -18.20 7.98 12.43
CA PHE A 233 -17.21 7.39 13.32
C PHE A 233 -15.83 7.98 13.04
N CYS A 234 -15.75 9.32 13.01
CA CYS A 234 -14.64 9.98 12.33
C CYS A 234 -13.27 9.76 12.98
N GLY A 235 -13.22 9.43 14.29
CA GLY A 235 -11.99 9.06 14.98
C GLY A 235 -10.88 10.09 14.79
N SER A 236 -9.78 9.66 14.18
CA SER A 236 -8.66 10.54 13.85
C SER A 236 -8.98 11.64 12.82
N GLY A 237 -10.11 11.58 12.10
CA GLY A 237 -10.53 12.57 11.11
C GLY A 237 -10.01 12.37 9.69
N THR A 238 -9.45 11.20 9.35
CA THR A 238 -8.83 10.98 8.02
C THR A 238 -9.80 11.25 6.86
N THR A 239 -11.05 10.79 6.95
CA THR A 239 -12.07 11.02 5.92
C THR A 239 -12.32 12.51 5.70
N LEU A 240 -12.41 13.28 6.78
CA LEU A 240 -12.68 14.73 6.70
C LEU A 240 -11.47 15.49 6.15
N VAL A 241 -10.25 15.08 6.53
CA VAL A 241 -9.00 15.61 5.96
C VAL A 241 -8.96 15.36 4.45
N ALA A 242 -9.26 14.15 4.00
CA ALA A 242 -9.31 13.81 2.58
C ALA A 242 -10.39 14.63 1.85
N ALA A 243 -11.59 14.75 2.42
CA ALA A 243 -12.67 15.57 1.86
C ALA A 243 -12.24 17.03 1.72
N LYS A 244 -11.63 17.62 2.75
CA LYS A 244 -11.10 18.99 2.74
C LYS A 244 -10.05 19.20 1.65
N LEU A 245 -9.07 18.30 1.55
CA LEU A 245 -8.01 18.36 0.53
C LEU A 245 -8.56 18.27 -0.90
N LEU A 246 -9.67 17.57 -1.08
CA LEU A 246 -10.37 17.44 -2.37
C LEU A 246 -11.41 18.54 -2.61
N GLY A 247 -11.57 19.51 -1.72
CA GLY A 247 -12.56 20.59 -1.86
C GLY A 247 -14.02 20.11 -1.72
N ARG A 248 -14.27 19.10 -0.88
CA ARG A 248 -15.62 18.67 -0.47
C ARG A 248 -15.99 19.29 0.87
N ASN A 249 -17.28 19.51 1.07
CA ASN A 249 -17.85 19.74 2.39
C ASN A 249 -17.79 18.46 3.21
N TYR A 250 -17.75 18.58 4.53
CA TYR A 250 -17.61 17.42 5.39
C TYR A 250 -18.30 17.57 6.74
N VAL A 251 -18.80 16.44 7.26
CA VAL A 251 -19.35 16.30 8.60
C VAL A 251 -18.71 15.09 9.26
N GLY A 252 -18.08 15.26 10.41
CA GLY A 252 -17.57 14.17 11.23
C GLY A 252 -18.33 14.08 12.55
N ILE A 253 -18.59 12.87 13.03
CA ILE A 253 -19.17 12.65 14.36
C ILE A 253 -18.26 11.69 15.13
N ASP A 254 -17.95 12.02 16.38
CA ASP A 254 -17.29 11.11 17.31
C ASP A 254 -17.70 11.44 18.76
N SER A 255 -17.93 10.41 19.57
CA SER A 255 -18.30 10.59 20.98
C SER A 255 -17.09 10.87 21.87
N ASN A 256 -15.88 10.49 21.44
CA ASN A 256 -14.65 10.65 22.20
C ASN A 256 -14.12 12.09 22.07
N PRO A 257 -14.05 12.88 23.16
CA PRO A 257 -13.62 14.27 23.12
C PRO A 257 -12.18 14.44 22.61
N SER A 258 -11.30 13.49 22.91
CA SER A 258 -9.90 13.51 22.48
C SER A 258 -9.78 13.26 20.97
N ALA A 259 -10.62 12.38 20.42
CA ALA A 259 -10.68 12.13 18.97
C ALA A 259 -11.19 13.37 18.23
N VAL A 260 -12.27 13.98 18.71
CA VAL A 260 -12.82 15.24 18.17
C VAL A 260 -11.78 16.36 18.16
N ARG A 261 -11.04 16.56 19.27
CA ARG A 261 -9.97 17.57 19.33
C ARG A 261 -8.87 17.30 18.31
N LEU A 262 -8.38 16.05 18.22
CA LEU A 262 -7.35 15.65 17.27
C LEU A 262 -7.83 15.86 15.81
N CYS A 263 -9.06 15.47 15.51
CA CYS A 263 -9.68 15.68 14.21
C CYS A 263 -9.72 17.18 13.86
N GLY A 264 -10.10 18.04 14.81
CA GLY A 264 -10.05 19.51 14.65
C GLY A 264 -8.65 20.02 14.29
N GLN A 265 -7.63 19.60 15.05
CA GLN A 265 -6.22 19.99 14.81
C GLN A 265 -5.73 19.57 13.40
N ARG A 266 -6.08 18.35 12.96
CA ARG A 266 -5.72 17.88 11.61
C ARG A 266 -6.45 18.65 10.50
N LEU A 267 -7.66 19.15 10.77
CA LEU A 267 -8.40 19.97 9.81
C LEU A 267 -7.81 21.38 9.70
N GLU A 268 -7.21 21.93 10.74
CA GLU A 268 -6.51 23.22 10.70
C GLU A 268 -5.25 23.14 9.84
N CYS A 269 -4.45 22.07 10.00
CA CYS A 269 -3.26 21.81 9.20
C CYS A 269 -3.31 20.43 8.54
N PRO A 270 -4.03 20.29 7.41
CA PRO A 270 -4.12 19.02 6.68
C PRO A 270 -2.75 18.56 6.18
N ALA A 271 -2.37 17.34 6.57
CA ALA A 271 -1.14 16.69 6.10
C ALA A 271 -1.47 15.40 5.37
N LYS A 272 -0.81 15.20 4.22
CA LYS A 272 -0.83 13.96 3.44
C LYS A 272 0.58 13.46 3.23
N THR A 273 0.78 12.15 3.37
CA THR A 273 2.04 11.50 2.97
C THR A 273 1.89 10.92 1.59
N GLU A 274 2.67 11.42 0.63
CA GLU A 274 2.69 10.83 -0.70
C GLU A 274 3.58 9.59 -0.72
N SER A 275 3.01 8.45 -1.12
CA SER A 275 3.75 7.21 -1.27
C SER A 275 4.52 7.20 -2.59
N ARG A 276 5.86 7.25 -2.52
CA ARG A 276 6.73 7.09 -3.70
C ARG A 276 6.55 5.72 -4.37
N LEU A 277 6.12 4.68 -3.63
CA LEU A 277 5.73 3.35 -4.15
C LEU A 277 4.60 3.47 -5.17
N LEU A 278 3.57 4.25 -4.83
CA LEU A 278 2.41 4.42 -5.69
C LEU A 278 2.69 5.34 -6.88
N LYS A 279 3.60 6.31 -6.73
CA LYS A 279 3.94 7.26 -7.80
C LYS A 279 4.90 6.70 -8.86
N VAL A 280 5.87 5.87 -8.45
CA VAL A 280 6.97 5.42 -9.33
C VAL A 280 6.94 3.90 -9.53
N GLY A 281 6.01 3.20 -8.90
CA GLY A 281 5.88 1.74 -8.97
C GLY A 281 6.92 1.00 -8.12
N ILE A 282 6.69 -0.31 -7.94
CA ILE A 282 7.55 -1.19 -7.15
C ILE A 282 8.96 -1.31 -7.75
N ASP A 283 9.11 -1.09 -9.06
CA ASP A 283 10.38 -1.21 -9.77
C ASP A 283 11.38 -0.13 -9.35
N SER A 284 10.90 1.05 -8.94
CA SER A 284 11.76 2.08 -8.33
C SER A 284 12.39 1.68 -6.98
N TYR A 285 11.94 0.56 -6.39
CA TYR A 285 12.44 0.03 -5.12
C TYR A 285 13.46 -1.09 -5.32
N LYS A 286 13.57 -1.63 -6.54
CA LYS A 286 14.63 -2.58 -6.91
C LYS A 286 15.89 -1.78 -7.21
N THR A 287 16.78 -1.74 -6.22
CA THR A 287 18.07 -1.03 -6.34
C THR A 287 19.20 -1.92 -6.85
N LYS A 288 18.92 -3.22 -7.08
CA LYS A 288 19.92 -4.20 -7.48
C LYS A 288 19.79 -4.54 -8.95
N THR A 289 20.91 -4.68 -9.63
CA THR A 289 20.96 -5.20 -11.01
C THR A 289 20.64 -6.69 -11.02
N GLU A 290 20.33 -7.25 -12.20
CA GLU A 290 20.10 -8.70 -12.34
C GLU A 290 21.35 -9.50 -11.94
N GLU A 291 22.55 -9.01 -12.28
CA GLU A 291 23.84 -9.59 -11.88
C GLU A 291 23.98 -9.65 -10.35
N GLU A 292 23.70 -8.55 -9.65
CA GLU A 292 23.77 -8.50 -8.19
C GLU A 292 22.76 -9.45 -7.54
N LEU A 293 21.55 -9.55 -8.10
CA LEU A 293 20.53 -10.49 -7.62
C LEU A 293 20.97 -11.93 -7.81
N ALA A 294 21.55 -12.27 -8.97
CA ALA A 294 22.07 -13.61 -9.24
C ALA A 294 23.19 -14.01 -8.26
N LEU A 295 24.12 -13.08 -8.00
CA LEU A 295 25.22 -13.30 -7.06
C LEU A 295 24.71 -13.50 -5.62
N LEU A 296 23.80 -12.65 -5.15
CA LEU A 296 23.20 -12.78 -3.83
C LEU A 296 22.40 -14.08 -3.67
N ASN A 297 21.66 -14.47 -4.71
CA ASN A 297 20.91 -15.74 -4.70
C ASN A 297 21.84 -16.94 -4.64
N THR A 298 22.95 -16.91 -5.39
CA THR A 298 23.98 -17.97 -5.38
C THR A 298 24.62 -18.10 -4.00
N LEU A 299 24.84 -16.99 -3.31
CA LEU A 299 25.33 -16.97 -1.93
C LEU A 299 24.27 -17.35 -0.89
N GLY A 300 23.02 -17.62 -1.28
CA GLY A 300 21.93 -17.97 -0.36
C GLY A 300 21.48 -16.80 0.52
N CYS A 301 21.55 -15.57 0.01
CA CYS A 301 21.14 -14.37 0.74
C CYS A 301 19.65 -14.07 0.64
N ASP A 302 19.09 -13.46 1.69
CA ASP A 302 17.93 -12.58 1.58
C ASP A 302 18.40 -11.20 1.10
N VAL A 303 17.82 -10.72 0.00
CA VAL A 303 18.23 -9.46 -0.65
C VAL A 303 17.84 -8.25 0.19
N VAL A 304 18.81 -7.39 0.49
CA VAL A 304 18.60 -6.13 1.20
C VAL A 304 18.51 -4.99 0.20
N GLN A 305 17.30 -4.45 0.05
CA GLN A 305 17.06 -3.23 -0.72
C GLN A 305 17.21 -2.00 0.18
N ARG A 306 17.65 -0.86 -0.40
CA ARG A 306 17.73 0.45 0.29
C ARG A 306 18.69 0.50 1.50
N ASN A 307 19.82 -0.18 1.39
CA ASN A 307 20.95 -0.02 2.30
C ASN A 307 22.23 0.16 1.48
N LYS A 308 23.05 1.16 1.81
CA LYS A 308 24.30 1.45 1.10
C LYS A 308 25.43 0.48 1.46
N GLY A 309 25.39 -0.08 2.66
CA GLY A 309 26.44 -0.96 3.20
C GLY A 309 26.12 -2.44 3.21
N ILE A 310 24.87 -2.85 2.98
CA ILE A 310 24.47 -4.27 2.98
C ILE A 310 23.59 -4.51 1.76
N ASP A 311 24.01 -5.40 0.88
CA ASP A 311 23.26 -5.83 -0.31
C ASP A 311 22.48 -7.13 -0.04
N GLY A 312 22.93 -7.97 0.88
CA GLY A 312 22.24 -9.20 1.29
C GLY A 312 22.58 -9.63 2.72
N ILE A 313 21.76 -10.50 3.29
CA ILE A 313 22.02 -11.18 4.57
C ILE A 313 21.92 -12.68 4.32
N LEU A 314 22.89 -13.49 4.76
CA LEU A 314 22.79 -14.94 4.63
C LEU A 314 21.56 -15.47 5.38
N LYS A 315 20.84 -16.40 4.77
CA LYS A 315 19.70 -17.08 5.42
C LYS A 315 20.11 -17.88 6.66
N THR A 316 21.36 -18.34 6.69
CA THR A 316 21.94 -19.07 7.82
C THR A 316 22.69 -18.14 8.76
N TYR A 317 22.47 -18.33 10.06
CA TYR A 317 23.15 -17.57 11.11
C TYR A 317 24.42 -18.28 11.53
N TYR A 318 25.47 -17.51 11.82
CA TYR A 318 26.73 -18.02 12.34
C TYR A 318 27.02 -17.35 13.68
N ARG A 319 27.47 -18.12 14.68
CA ARG A 319 27.63 -17.63 16.07
C ARG A 319 26.35 -16.94 16.62
N ASN A 320 25.18 -17.47 16.28
CA ASN A 320 23.87 -16.93 16.65
C ASN A 320 23.60 -15.47 16.21
N ALA A 321 24.30 -15.01 15.16
CA ALA A 321 24.15 -13.67 14.62
C ALA A 321 24.14 -13.68 13.08
N PRO A 322 23.53 -12.66 12.44
CA PRO A 322 23.43 -12.58 10.99
C PRO A 322 24.79 -12.32 10.35
N VAL A 323 24.97 -12.79 9.11
CA VAL A 323 26.13 -12.48 8.27
C VAL A 323 25.70 -11.54 7.16
N ALA A 324 26.33 -10.36 7.08
CA ALA A 324 26.00 -9.34 6.10
C ALA A 324 26.91 -9.44 4.87
N VAL A 325 26.31 -9.31 3.69
CA VAL A 325 26.99 -9.37 2.40
C VAL A 325 26.89 -8.01 1.71
N LYS A 326 28.01 -7.50 1.18
CA LYS A 326 28.05 -6.35 0.27
C LYS A 326 28.76 -6.75 -1.01
N ILE A 327 28.25 -6.28 -2.13
CA ILE A 327 28.88 -6.39 -3.45
C ILE A 327 29.50 -5.04 -3.76
N GLN A 328 30.80 -5.03 -4.06
CA GLN A 328 31.52 -3.83 -4.48
C GLN A 328 30.87 -3.27 -5.75
N LYS A 329 30.49 -1.98 -5.73
CA LYS A 329 29.97 -1.28 -6.90
C LYS A 329 31.10 -0.82 -7.83
N LYS A 330 30.81 -0.69 -9.13
CA LYS A 330 31.78 -0.24 -10.15
C LYS A 330 32.41 1.13 -9.87
N HIS A 331 31.78 1.97 -9.05
CA HIS A 331 32.20 3.34 -8.76
C HIS A 331 32.73 3.53 -7.33
N GLU A 332 32.92 2.45 -6.55
CA GLU A 332 33.51 2.52 -5.21
C GLU A 332 34.78 1.68 -5.12
N SER A 333 35.76 2.16 -4.36
CA SER A 333 36.97 1.39 -4.03
C SER A 333 36.65 0.24 -3.07
N LEU A 334 37.55 -0.75 -2.99
CA LEU A 334 37.39 -1.87 -2.07
C LEU A 334 37.36 -1.42 -0.61
N GLN A 335 38.16 -0.40 -0.25
CA GLN A 335 38.18 0.16 1.11
C GLN A 335 36.86 0.86 1.45
N GLU A 336 36.33 1.70 0.56
CA GLU A 336 35.04 2.37 0.78
C GLU A 336 33.91 1.35 0.96
N ALA A 337 33.94 0.28 0.15
CA ALA A 337 32.98 -0.80 0.25
C ALA A 337 33.08 -1.51 1.61
N ALA A 338 34.30 -1.85 2.05
CA ALA A 338 34.57 -2.45 3.35
C ALA A 338 34.09 -1.56 4.52
N ASP A 339 34.36 -0.26 4.48
CA ASP A 339 33.97 0.70 5.53
C ASP A 339 32.44 0.85 5.63
N LEU A 340 31.75 0.84 4.49
CA LEU A 340 30.28 0.86 4.45
C LEU A 340 29.69 -0.42 5.06
N LEU A 341 30.24 -1.59 4.70
CA LEU A 341 29.80 -2.88 5.23
C LEU A 341 30.08 -3.00 6.73
N CYS A 342 31.27 -2.58 7.18
CA CYS A 342 31.67 -2.60 8.58
C CYS A 342 30.73 -1.74 9.44
N ARG A 343 30.47 -0.48 9.04
CA ARG A 343 29.54 0.40 9.74
C ARG A 343 28.12 -0.18 9.80
N ALA A 344 27.62 -0.70 8.69
CA ALA A 344 26.26 -1.24 8.62
C ALA A 344 26.12 -2.56 9.39
N GLY A 345 27.12 -3.45 9.31
CA GLY A 345 27.17 -4.72 10.00
C GLY A 345 27.28 -4.58 11.52
N ASN A 346 28.13 -3.67 12.00
CA ASN A 346 28.26 -3.38 13.44
C ASN A 346 26.93 -2.88 14.03
N LYS A 347 26.25 -1.98 13.32
CA LYS A 347 24.92 -1.48 13.74
C LYS A 347 23.87 -2.60 13.84
N LYS A 348 24.00 -3.65 13.01
CA LYS A 348 23.13 -4.83 13.02
C LYS A 348 23.65 -5.99 13.86
N ARG A 349 24.79 -5.81 14.55
CA ARG A 349 25.46 -6.83 15.37
C ARG A 349 25.72 -8.13 14.61
N CYS A 350 26.19 -8.01 13.37
CA CYS A 350 26.55 -9.16 12.54
C CYS A 350 27.77 -9.91 13.11
N SER A 351 27.79 -11.24 13.02
CA SER A 351 28.93 -12.05 13.44
C SER A 351 30.09 -11.95 12.45
N PHE A 352 29.76 -12.05 11.17
CA PHE A 352 30.71 -11.97 10.06
C PHE A 352 30.20 -11.04 8.98
N LEU A 353 31.13 -10.55 8.17
CA LEU A 353 30.91 -9.66 7.04
C LEU A 353 31.51 -10.33 5.79
N VAL A 354 30.80 -10.32 4.67
CA VAL A 354 31.29 -10.83 3.38
C VAL A 354 31.29 -9.69 2.39
N LEU A 355 32.46 -9.35 1.87
CA LEU A 355 32.63 -8.36 0.81
C LEU A 355 32.97 -9.08 -0.49
N VAL A 356 32.10 -8.96 -1.48
CA VAL A 356 32.33 -9.51 -2.82
C VAL A 356 32.99 -8.45 -3.68
N ARG A 357 34.25 -8.71 -4.07
CA ARG A 357 35.06 -7.86 -4.93
C ARG A 357 34.72 -8.12 -6.40
N THR A 358 34.43 -7.04 -7.13
CA THR A 358 33.97 -7.09 -8.53
C THR A 358 34.96 -6.45 -9.49
N SER A 359 35.99 -5.77 -8.98
CA SER A 359 37.07 -5.20 -9.80
C SER A 359 38.38 -5.20 -9.02
N ARG A 360 39.52 -5.19 -9.73
CA ARG A 360 40.84 -4.96 -9.13
C ARG A 360 41.34 -3.56 -9.46
N SER A 361 41.56 -2.77 -8.43
CA SER A 361 42.24 -1.47 -8.51
C SER A 361 43.62 -1.53 -7.86
N ALA A 362 44.56 -0.66 -8.27
CA ALA A 362 45.95 -0.67 -7.79
C ALA A 362 46.10 -0.51 -6.26
N GLY A 363 45.06 -0.06 -5.55
CA GLY A 363 45.03 0.07 -4.09
C GLY A 363 44.35 -1.09 -3.34
N ASP A 364 43.86 -2.13 -4.02
CA ASP A 364 43.08 -3.19 -3.38
C ASP A 364 43.92 -4.15 -2.53
N GLN A 365 45.25 -4.18 -2.71
CA GLN A 365 46.15 -4.99 -1.87
C GLN A 365 46.38 -4.38 -0.48
N GLU A 366 46.06 -3.10 -0.28
CA GLU A 366 46.25 -2.36 0.97
C GLU A 366 44.95 -2.17 1.77
N ALA A 367 43.83 -2.75 1.33
CA ALA A 367 42.55 -2.57 2.00
C ALA A 367 42.58 -3.15 3.43
N ALA A 368 42.47 -2.26 4.42
CA ALA A 368 42.40 -2.62 5.84
C ALA A 368 41.00 -3.18 6.15
N VAL A 369 40.88 -4.50 6.06
CA VAL A 369 39.64 -5.23 6.39
C VAL A 369 39.68 -5.79 7.81
N PRO A 370 38.58 -5.70 8.58
CA PRO A 370 38.55 -6.22 9.94
C PRO A 370 38.60 -7.75 9.96
N ALA A 371 39.08 -8.34 11.05
CA ALA A 371 39.30 -9.78 11.17
C ALA A 371 38.04 -10.65 11.01
N ASN A 372 36.84 -10.08 11.20
CA ASN A 372 35.57 -10.77 10.99
C ASN A 372 34.97 -10.53 9.58
N MET A 373 35.74 -9.96 8.66
CA MET A 373 35.35 -9.73 7.28
C MET A 373 36.09 -10.68 6.34
N ILE A 374 35.32 -11.35 5.49
CA ILE A 374 35.81 -12.23 4.42
C ILE A 374 35.68 -11.45 3.12
N VAL A 375 36.80 -11.25 2.42
CA VAL A 375 36.80 -10.71 1.06
C VAL A 375 36.86 -11.88 0.09
N MET A 376 35.94 -11.93 -0.87
CA MET A 376 35.92 -12.93 -1.92
C MET A 376 35.78 -12.28 -3.28
N ASP A 377 36.38 -12.89 -4.30
CA ASP A 377 36.26 -12.42 -5.68
C ASP A 377 34.96 -12.94 -6.28
N SER A 378 34.31 -12.09 -7.07
CA SER A 378 33.18 -12.50 -7.92
C SER A 378 33.63 -13.59 -8.91
N PRO A 379 32.73 -14.50 -9.33
CA PRO A 379 33.05 -15.54 -10.31
C PRO A 379 33.66 -14.98 -11.59
N GLU A 380 33.19 -13.83 -12.06
CA GLU A 380 33.69 -13.13 -13.23
C GLU A 380 35.16 -12.73 -13.04
N LEU A 381 35.48 -12.09 -11.92
CA LEU A 381 36.84 -11.67 -11.60
C LEU A 381 37.80 -12.86 -11.40
N LEU A 382 37.32 -13.97 -10.84
CA LEU A 382 38.11 -15.20 -10.72
C LEU A 382 38.46 -15.77 -12.09
N LEU A 383 37.49 -15.82 -13.01
CA LEU A 383 37.70 -16.32 -14.36
C LEU A 383 38.67 -15.43 -15.15
N GLU A 384 38.52 -14.10 -15.07
CA GLU A 384 39.43 -13.14 -15.71
C GLU A 384 40.87 -13.30 -15.21
N ASN A 385 41.05 -13.49 -13.90
CA ASN A 385 42.36 -13.70 -13.32
C ASN A 385 43.00 -15.01 -13.79
N GLU A 386 42.24 -16.09 -13.80
CA GLU A 386 42.76 -17.39 -14.25
C GLU A 386 43.13 -17.34 -15.74
N LEU A 387 42.27 -16.77 -16.57
CA LEU A 387 42.57 -16.58 -17.99
C LEU A 387 43.79 -15.68 -18.21
N SER A 388 43.93 -14.60 -17.44
CA SER A 388 45.08 -13.70 -17.53
C SER A 388 46.38 -14.38 -17.10
N ASN A 389 46.34 -15.21 -16.07
CA ASN A 389 47.47 -16.03 -15.62
C ASN A 389 47.88 -17.04 -16.70
N GLN A 390 46.91 -17.75 -17.29
CA GLN A 390 47.17 -18.67 -18.40
C GLN A 390 47.77 -17.94 -19.61
N CYS A 391 47.20 -16.79 -20.01
CA CYS A 391 47.74 -15.96 -21.08
C CYS A 391 49.21 -15.58 -20.83
N SER A 392 49.53 -15.19 -19.59
CA SER A 392 50.89 -14.85 -19.17
C SER A 392 51.84 -16.05 -19.22
N LEU A 393 51.37 -17.24 -18.82
CA LEU A 393 52.13 -18.49 -18.89
C LEU A 393 52.42 -18.94 -20.34
N TYR A 394 51.48 -18.71 -21.27
CA TYR A 394 51.62 -19.07 -22.68
C TYR A 394 52.23 -17.95 -23.55
N GLY A 395 52.64 -16.83 -22.97
CA GLY A 395 53.27 -15.71 -23.70
C GLY A 395 52.32 -14.98 -24.66
N VAL A 396 51.01 -15.17 -24.52
CA VAL A 396 50.00 -14.50 -25.35
C VAL A 396 49.50 -13.28 -24.58
N LYS A 397 49.63 -12.07 -25.14
CA LYS A 397 49.02 -10.88 -24.52
C LYS A 397 47.50 -11.05 -24.53
N SER A 398 46.84 -10.85 -23.38
CA SER A 398 45.38 -10.80 -23.35
C SER A 398 44.91 -9.69 -24.29
N ALA A 399 44.04 -10.02 -25.23
CA ALA A 399 43.33 -9.01 -25.98
C ALA A 399 42.42 -8.30 -24.99
N GLN A 400 42.76 -7.06 -24.61
CA GLN A 400 41.83 -6.19 -23.91
C GLN A 400 40.57 -6.08 -24.79
N MET A 401 39.46 -6.67 -24.34
CA MET A 401 38.15 -6.31 -24.87
C MET A 401 37.91 -4.84 -24.54
N LEU A 402 37.72 -4.04 -25.58
CA LEU A 402 37.24 -2.66 -25.53
C LEU A 402 35.85 -2.57 -24.91
#